data_AF-A0A928L805-F1
#
_entry.id   AF-A0A928L805-F1
#
_cell.length_a   1.000
_cell.length_b   1.000
_cell.length_c   1.000
_cell.angle_alpha   90.00
_cell.angle_beta   90.00
_cell.angle_gamma   90.00
#
_symmetry.space_group_name_H-M   'P 1'
#
loop_
_entity.id
_entity.type
_entity.pdbx_description
1 polymer ?
#
loop_
_entity_poly.entity_id
_entity_poly.type
_entity_poly.pdbx_seq_one_letter_code
_entity_poly.pdbx_strand_id
1 'polypeptide(L)'
;MADQRSYEEQEAMDAYFNGEDFDIPIDSAPVTKPVSHAVKNRTPSGKRSRQAALGRRILATLCVITVIGLVGGIAIYISVSRNDGAKHAEKLSMSMGASVSDAQKVSKIELLDGSKHSLLNQLMQPVGGVYESTKSAEVQGVTLPEWIIHCDVDDATLGEIRYYNFELLEKNAYGTERKTYLDPASLTAGCTVEQAESILGLEPYAVIYHTDRTETREYRYCYEDGETGNLTAYIITTRWSAEGGMISAEDVRVDFLSQILGLGQQIVE
;
A
#
# COMPACT_ATOMS: atom_id res chain seq x y z
N MET A 1 49.84 38.14 0.75
CA MET A 1 48.50 38.72 0.89
C MET A 1 47.51 37.61 0.57
N ALA A 2 47.19 36.84 1.60
CA ALA A 2 46.14 35.83 1.61
C ALA A 2 45.06 36.35 2.58
N ASP A 3 43.82 36.13 2.18
CA ASP A 3 42.65 36.94 2.50
C ASP A 3 42.19 36.77 3.97
N GLN A 4 42.29 37.83 4.78
CA GLN A 4 41.82 37.86 6.18
C GLN A 4 40.31 37.64 6.31
N ARG A 5 39.53 37.80 5.24
CA ARG A 5 38.09 37.49 5.22
C ARG A 5 37.78 36.00 5.42
N SER A 6 38.68 35.11 5.04
CA SER A 6 38.42 33.66 5.10
C SER A 6 38.44 33.10 6.52
N TYR A 7 39.10 33.76 7.47
CA TYR A 7 39.17 33.29 8.86
C TYR A 7 37.97 33.75 9.70
N GLU A 8 37.46 34.96 9.49
CA GLU A 8 36.30 35.48 10.25
C GLU A 8 34.98 34.77 9.86
N GLU A 9 34.82 34.35 8.59
CA GLU A 9 33.65 33.57 8.17
C GLU A 9 33.66 32.13 8.73
N GLN A 10 34.84 31.55 8.94
CA GLN A 10 34.99 30.20 9.47
C GLN A 10 34.68 30.15 10.98
N GLU A 11 35.08 31.19 11.72
CA GLU A 11 34.78 31.33 13.15
C GLU A 11 33.28 31.61 13.40
N ALA A 12 32.63 32.35 12.51
CA ALA A 12 31.19 32.59 12.56
C ALA A 12 30.34 31.34 12.21
N MET A 13 30.83 30.48 11.31
CA MET A 13 30.18 29.21 11.00
C MET A 13 30.29 28.21 12.15
N ASP A 14 31.45 28.12 12.82
CA ASP A 14 31.65 27.22 13.96
C ASP A 14 30.83 27.64 15.20
N ALA A 15 30.56 28.94 15.37
CA ALA A 15 29.66 29.44 16.42
C ALA A 15 28.18 29.12 16.16
N TYR A 16 27.75 29.07 14.88
CA TYR A 16 26.37 28.74 14.51
C TYR A 16 26.01 27.26 14.78
N PHE A 17 26.96 26.33 14.62
CA PHE A 17 26.74 24.90 14.87
C PHE A 17 26.78 24.52 16.37
N ASN A 18 27.29 25.38 17.24
CA ASN A 18 27.43 25.11 18.67
C ASN A 18 26.32 25.72 19.56
N GLY A 19 25.31 26.37 18.97
CA GLY A 19 24.04 26.69 19.64
C GLY A 19 24.13 27.71 20.78
N GLU A 20 24.97 28.74 20.66
CA GLU A 20 25.00 29.86 21.60
C GLU A 20 24.19 31.06 21.05
N ASP A 21 23.21 31.52 21.84
CA ASP A 21 22.31 32.65 21.51
C ASP A 21 23.08 33.99 21.44
N PHE A 22 22.91 34.74 20.35
CA PHE A 22 23.42 36.11 20.24
C PHE A 22 22.32 37.14 19.92
N ASP A 23 22.17 38.10 20.84
CA ASP A 23 21.40 39.34 20.72
C ASP A 23 22.12 40.33 19.78
N ILE A 24 21.44 40.82 18.75
CA ILE A 24 21.95 41.91 17.89
C ILE A 24 21.23 43.22 18.23
N PRO A 25 21.94 44.29 18.65
CA PRO A 25 21.37 45.60 18.94
C PRO A 25 21.27 46.47 17.68
N ILE A 26 20.16 47.19 17.51
CA ILE A 26 20.03 48.25 16.49
C ILE A 26 19.92 49.59 17.22
N ASP A 27 21.00 50.39 17.14
CA ASP A 27 21.04 51.78 17.59
C ASP A 27 20.59 52.75 16.47
N SER A 28 20.21 53.95 16.89
CA SER A 28 19.23 54.88 16.33
C SER A 28 19.86 56.24 16.05
N ALA A 29 19.26 57.03 15.13
CA ALA A 29 19.10 58.52 15.15
C ALA A 29 18.91 59.13 13.73
N PRO A 30 18.43 60.40 13.55
CA PRO A 30 17.38 61.14 14.28
C PRO A 30 16.41 62.02 13.41
N VAL A 31 15.19 62.26 13.94
CA VAL A 31 14.43 63.55 14.08
C VAL A 31 13.97 64.33 12.81
N THR A 32 12.66 64.62 12.65
CA THR A 32 12.05 65.92 13.01
C THR A 32 10.53 65.86 13.30
N LYS A 33 10.10 66.71 14.25
CA LYS A 33 8.83 66.77 15.01
C LYS A 33 7.78 67.73 14.36
N PRO A 34 6.73 68.23 15.08
CA PRO A 34 5.45 67.62 15.47
C PRO A 34 4.23 68.52 15.06
N VAL A 35 2.99 68.18 15.46
CA VAL A 35 2.06 69.04 16.25
C VAL A 35 0.72 68.33 16.41
N SER A 36 0.31 68.21 17.67
CA SER A 36 -1.00 67.74 18.13
C SER A 36 -1.97 68.91 18.34
N HIS A 37 -3.25 68.72 18.06
CA HIS A 37 -4.31 69.30 18.88
C HIS A 37 -5.39 68.25 19.18
N ALA A 38 -5.64 68.05 20.47
CA ALA A 38 -6.70 67.21 20.99
C ALA A 38 -8.02 67.98 21.01
N VAL A 39 -9.11 67.36 20.52
CA VAL A 39 -10.48 67.72 20.89
C VAL A 39 -11.26 66.45 21.26
N LYS A 40 -11.76 66.49 22.48
CA LYS A 40 -12.64 65.58 23.22
C LYS A 40 -13.90 65.15 22.44
N ASN A 41 -14.28 63.86 22.50
CA ASN A 41 -15.38 63.35 23.34
C ASN A 41 -16.09 62.08 22.80
N ARG A 42 -16.38 61.17 23.76
CA ARG A 42 -17.53 60.26 23.86
C ARG A 42 -17.61 59.03 22.93
N THR A 43 -17.37 57.86 23.50
CA THR A 43 -18.17 56.66 23.22
C THR A 43 -19.63 56.89 23.65
N PRO A 44 -20.62 56.33 22.95
CA PRO A 44 -21.05 54.99 23.32
C PRO A 44 -21.55 54.10 22.16
N SER A 45 -21.43 52.78 22.42
CA SER A 45 -22.25 51.69 21.86
C SER A 45 -22.05 51.40 20.38
N GLY A 46 -22.01 50.17 19.88
CA GLY A 46 -22.51 48.90 20.36
C GLY A 46 -22.90 48.11 19.10
N LYS A 47 -22.75 46.78 19.13
CA LYS A 47 -23.16 45.81 18.09
C LYS A 47 -22.26 45.72 16.84
N ARG A 48 -21.09 45.05 16.93
CA ARG A 48 -20.45 44.44 15.74
C ARG A 48 -19.56 43.22 15.97
N SER A 49 -19.57 42.57 17.15
CA SER A 49 -18.64 41.47 17.46
C SER A 49 -19.25 40.06 17.53
N ARG A 50 -20.58 39.88 17.40
CA ARG A 50 -21.19 38.53 17.49
C ARG A 50 -21.36 37.82 16.14
N GLN A 51 -21.59 38.54 15.05
CA GLN A 51 -21.80 37.93 13.72
C GLN A 51 -20.50 37.39 13.09
N ALA A 52 -19.36 38.05 13.30
CA ALA A 52 -18.07 37.60 12.79
C ALA A 52 -17.52 36.35 13.51
N ALA A 53 -17.90 36.14 14.77
CA ALA A 53 -17.55 34.95 15.56
C ALA A 53 -18.49 33.77 15.24
N LEU A 54 -19.78 34.04 15.00
CA LEU A 54 -20.72 33.01 14.55
C LEU A 54 -20.37 32.51 13.14
N GLY A 55 -20.07 33.41 12.20
CA GLY A 55 -19.68 33.03 10.83
C GLY A 55 -18.40 32.20 10.78
N ARG A 56 -17.39 32.52 11.61
CA ARG A 56 -16.16 31.72 11.74
C ARG A 56 -16.41 30.36 12.36
N ARG A 57 -17.30 30.25 13.35
CA ARG A 57 -17.68 28.96 13.95
C ARG A 57 -18.48 28.10 12.98
N ILE A 58 -19.41 28.68 12.24
CA ILE A 58 -20.18 27.98 11.21
C ILE A 58 -19.25 27.47 10.10
N LEU A 59 -18.31 28.31 9.64
CA LEU A 59 -17.33 27.92 8.63
C LEU A 59 -16.41 26.80 9.13
N ALA A 60 -15.92 26.89 10.38
CA ALA A 60 -15.09 25.84 10.98
C ALA A 60 -15.84 24.52 11.12
N THR A 61 -17.11 24.53 11.58
CA THR A 61 -17.95 23.34 11.67
C THR A 61 -18.21 22.73 10.29
N LEU A 62 -18.43 23.56 9.26
CA LEU A 62 -18.62 23.09 7.90
C LEU A 62 -17.35 22.41 7.36
N CYS A 63 -16.18 22.99 7.57
CA CYS A 63 -14.90 22.39 7.19
C CYS A 63 -14.66 21.04 7.89
N VAL A 64 -14.96 20.93 9.18
CA VAL A 64 -14.81 19.67 9.93
C VAL A 64 -15.75 18.58 9.38
N ILE A 65 -17.01 18.92 9.09
CA ILE A 65 -17.97 17.98 8.49
C ILE A 65 -17.51 17.56 7.09
N THR A 66 -17.00 18.48 6.27
CA THR A 66 -16.47 18.16 4.95
C THR A 66 -15.26 17.23 5.05
N VAL A 67 -14.33 17.47 5.97
CA VAL A 67 -13.15 16.61 6.18
C VAL A 67 -13.58 15.22 6.69
N ILE A 68 -14.51 15.13 7.64
CA ILE A 68 -15.04 13.83 8.11
C ILE A 68 -15.78 13.10 6.98
N GLY A 69 -16.56 13.82 6.17
CA GLY A 69 -17.22 13.27 4.98
C GLY A 69 -16.24 12.81 3.91
N LEU A 70 -15.09 13.49 3.76
CA LEU A 70 -14.02 13.11 2.84
C LEU A 70 -13.26 11.88 3.35
N VAL A 71 -12.90 11.84 4.63
CA VAL A 71 -12.25 10.68 5.26
C VAL A 71 -13.18 9.48 5.27
N GLY A 72 -14.45 9.67 5.63
CA GLY A 72 -15.48 8.63 5.58
C GLY A 72 -15.78 8.18 4.16
N GLY A 73 -15.82 9.11 3.20
CA GLY A 73 -15.98 8.84 1.78
C GLY A 73 -14.80 8.06 1.19
N ILE A 74 -13.57 8.37 1.59
CA ILE A 74 -12.36 7.62 1.23
C ILE A 74 -12.40 6.23 1.87
N ALA A 75 -12.77 6.10 3.14
CA ALA A 75 -12.88 4.80 3.81
C ALA A 75 -13.95 3.89 3.18
N ILE A 76 -15.11 4.47 2.81
CA ILE A 76 -16.16 3.77 2.07
C ILE A 76 -15.71 3.44 0.65
N TYR A 77 -15.03 4.37 -0.03
CA TYR A 77 -14.48 4.14 -1.37
C TYR A 77 -13.47 2.99 -1.35
N ILE A 78 -12.52 2.97 -0.40
CA ILE A 78 -11.58 1.86 -0.20
C ILE A 78 -12.33 0.55 0.15
N SER A 79 -13.43 0.62 0.88
CA SER A 79 -14.25 -0.56 1.20
C SER A 79 -15.05 -1.11 0.01
N VAL A 80 -15.41 -0.26 -0.96
CA VAL A 80 -16.23 -0.62 -2.14
C VAL A 80 -15.37 -0.85 -3.39
N SER A 81 -14.15 -0.31 -3.44
CA SER A 81 -13.14 -0.60 -4.45
C SER A 81 -12.24 -1.77 -4.08
N ARG A 82 -12.49 -2.43 -2.94
CA ARG A 82 -11.77 -3.65 -2.58
C ARG A 82 -12.10 -4.73 -3.60
N ASN A 83 -11.06 -5.22 -4.25
CA ASN A 83 -11.08 -6.48 -4.96
C ASN A 83 -11.73 -7.56 -4.07
N ASP A 84 -12.98 -7.91 -4.34
CA ASP A 84 -13.76 -8.84 -3.51
C ASP A 84 -13.27 -10.29 -3.63
N GLY A 85 -12.37 -10.58 -4.58
CA GLY A 85 -11.81 -11.91 -4.81
C GLY A 85 -11.16 -12.51 -3.56
N ALA A 86 -10.40 -11.74 -2.79
CA ALA A 86 -9.76 -12.24 -1.57
C ALA A 86 -10.79 -12.73 -0.52
N LYS A 87 -11.91 -12.00 -0.36
CA LYS A 87 -13.00 -12.38 0.56
C LYS A 87 -13.73 -13.63 0.07
N HIS A 88 -13.92 -13.76 -1.25
CA HIS A 88 -14.51 -14.95 -1.85
C HIS A 88 -13.63 -16.18 -1.63
N ALA A 89 -12.31 -16.03 -1.78
CA ALA A 89 -11.34 -17.10 -1.55
C ALA A 89 -11.32 -17.54 -0.07
N GLU A 90 -11.28 -16.58 0.86
CA GLU A 90 -11.38 -16.83 2.30
C GLU A 90 -12.67 -17.58 2.66
N LYS A 91 -13.81 -17.16 2.09
CA LYS A 91 -15.09 -17.82 2.35
C LYS A 91 -15.15 -19.25 1.81
N LEU A 92 -14.58 -19.49 0.63
CA LEU A 92 -14.45 -20.84 0.10
C LEU A 92 -13.50 -21.69 0.94
N SER A 93 -12.42 -21.11 1.48
CA SER A 93 -11.43 -21.84 2.27
C SER A 93 -12.04 -22.42 3.56
N MET A 94 -13.02 -21.72 4.15
CA MET A 94 -13.80 -22.23 5.29
C MET A 94 -14.59 -23.52 4.98
N SER A 95 -14.78 -23.87 3.71
CA SER A 95 -15.50 -25.06 3.24
C SER A 95 -14.58 -26.12 2.61
N MET A 96 -13.25 -25.99 2.74
CA MET A 96 -12.30 -27.01 2.27
C MET A 96 -12.56 -28.37 2.96
N GLY A 97 -12.41 -29.44 2.19
CA GLY A 97 -12.75 -30.81 2.59
C GLY A 97 -14.24 -31.16 2.46
N ALA A 98 -15.11 -30.18 2.16
CA ALA A 98 -16.50 -30.46 1.82
C ALA A 98 -16.67 -30.76 0.33
N SER A 99 -17.85 -31.25 -0.06
CA SER A 99 -18.20 -31.38 -1.46
C SER A 99 -18.21 -30.00 -2.15
N VAL A 100 -17.80 -29.94 -3.42
CA VAL A 100 -17.83 -28.71 -4.22
C VAL A 100 -19.23 -28.09 -4.24
N SER A 101 -20.27 -28.91 -4.35
CA SER A 101 -21.67 -28.44 -4.35
C SER A 101 -22.05 -27.74 -3.05
N ASP A 102 -21.60 -28.26 -1.91
CA ASP A 102 -21.93 -27.66 -0.61
C ASP A 102 -21.11 -26.38 -0.37
N ALA A 103 -19.84 -26.39 -0.74
CA ALA A 103 -18.98 -25.20 -0.70
C ALA A 103 -19.55 -24.06 -1.55
N GLN A 104 -20.03 -24.35 -2.77
CA GLN A 104 -20.68 -23.39 -3.66
C GLN A 104 -21.97 -22.80 -3.04
N LYS A 105 -22.80 -23.62 -2.39
CA LYS A 105 -24.02 -23.15 -1.70
C LYS A 105 -23.70 -22.23 -0.52
N VAL A 106 -22.73 -22.60 0.32
CA VAL A 106 -22.34 -21.82 1.51
C VAL A 106 -21.67 -20.50 1.09
N SER A 107 -20.74 -20.58 0.14
CA SER A 107 -20.04 -19.41 -0.39
C SER A 107 -20.94 -18.52 -1.24
N LYS A 108 -22.03 -19.06 -1.81
CA LYS A 108 -22.89 -18.42 -2.82
C LYS A 108 -22.10 -18.07 -4.08
N ILE A 109 -21.19 -18.97 -4.47
CA ILE A 109 -20.34 -18.85 -5.65
C ILE A 109 -20.61 -20.06 -6.54
N GLU A 110 -20.60 -19.85 -7.85
CA GLU A 110 -20.62 -20.90 -8.85
C GLU A 110 -19.23 -21.00 -9.46
N LEU A 111 -18.58 -22.15 -9.24
CA LEU A 111 -17.27 -22.44 -9.82
C LEU A 111 -17.47 -22.90 -11.26
N LEU A 112 -16.66 -22.36 -12.15
CA LEU A 112 -16.55 -22.72 -13.54
C LEU A 112 -15.56 -23.89 -13.69
N ASP A 113 -15.75 -24.71 -14.72
CA ASP A 113 -14.81 -25.78 -15.09
C ASP A 113 -13.54 -25.24 -15.79
N GLY A 114 -13.32 -23.93 -15.78
CA GLY A 114 -12.17 -23.26 -16.39
C GLY A 114 -12.35 -21.75 -16.47
N SER A 115 -11.24 -21.04 -16.65
CA SER A 115 -11.22 -19.60 -16.91
C SER A 115 -11.75 -19.28 -18.30
N LYS A 116 -12.34 -18.09 -18.47
CA LYS A 116 -12.66 -17.55 -19.81
C LYS A 116 -11.41 -17.18 -20.61
N HIS A 117 -10.24 -17.15 -19.96
CA HIS A 117 -8.97 -16.79 -20.55
C HIS A 117 -8.17 -18.07 -20.82
N SER A 118 -7.99 -18.40 -22.12
CA SER A 118 -7.38 -19.66 -22.55
C SER A 118 -5.95 -19.87 -22.04
N LEU A 119 -5.16 -18.81 -21.91
CA LEU A 119 -3.82 -18.86 -21.34
C LEU A 119 -3.84 -19.37 -19.89
N LEU A 120 -4.79 -18.91 -19.07
CA LEU A 120 -4.91 -19.38 -17.69
C LEU A 120 -5.27 -20.87 -17.63
N ASN A 121 -6.12 -21.36 -18.53
CA ASN A 121 -6.43 -22.80 -18.60
C ASN A 121 -5.20 -23.66 -19.00
N GLN A 122 -4.23 -23.08 -19.71
CA GLN A 122 -2.98 -23.76 -20.03
C GLN A 122 -2.01 -23.75 -18.85
N LEU A 123 -1.94 -22.63 -18.12
CA LEU A 123 -1.02 -22.45 -16.99
C LEU A 123 -1.51 -23.15 -15.71
N MET A 124 -2.82 -23.22 -15.49
CA MET A 124 -3.45 -23.72 -14.26
C MET A 124 -3.93 -25.16 -14.40
N GLN A 125 -3.06 -26.05 -14.91
CA GLN A 125 -3.32 -27.48 -15.05
C GLN A 125 -2.94 -28.24 -13.76
N PRO A 126 -3.73 -29.22 -13.29
CA PRO A 126 -5.01 -29.65 -13.85
C PRO A 126 -6.12 -28.61 -13.64
N VAL A 127 -7.08 -28.61 -14.57
CA VAL A 127 -8.20 -27.66 -14.52
C VAL A 127 -9.13 -28.06 -13.36
N GLY A 128 -9.03 -27.32 -12.27
CA GLY A 128 -9.91 -27.41 -11.11
C GLY A 128 -11.10 -26.44 -11.23
N GLY A 129 -11.78 -26.19 -10.11
CA GLY A 129 -12.87 -25.22 -10.07
C GLY A 129 -12.33 -23.78 -10.11
N VAL A 130 -12.90 -22.92 -10.94
CA VAL A 130 -12.45 -21.53 -11.14
C VAL A 130 -13.54 -20.54 -10.80
N TYR A 131 -13.20 -19.44 -10.13
CA TYR A 131 -14.05 -18.27 -10.01
C TYR A 131 -13.22 -17.02 -10.26
N GLU A 132 -13.65 -16.15 -11.16
CA GLU A 132 -12.83 -15.03 -11.63
C GLU A 132 -13.63 -13.72 -11.74
N SER A 133 -12.91 -12.61 -11.72
CA SER A 133 -13.48 -11.28 -11.96
C SER A 133 -14.15 -11.21 -13.33
N THR A 134 -15.26 -10.49 -13.40
CA THR A 134 -15.88 -10.12 -14.69
C THR A 134 -15.15 -8.98 -15.39
N LYS A 135 -14.29 -8.26 -14.65
CA LYS A 135 -13.42 -7.23 -15.19
C LYS A 135 -12.07 -7.81 -15.57
N SER A 136 -11.40 -7.14 -16.49
CA SER A 136 -10.11 -7.57 -17.01
C SER A 136 -9.01 -6.61 -16.61
N ALA A 137 -7.82 -7.17 -16.41
CA ALA A 137 -6.55 -6.49 -16.26
C ALA A 137 -5.65 -6.75 -17.48
N GLU A 138 -4.86 -5.75 -17.87
CA GLU A 138 -3.87 -5.89 -18.95
C GLU A 138 -2.46 -5.91 -18.36
N VAL A 139 -1.79 -7.06 -18.46
CA VAL A 139 -0.43 -7.26 -17.95
C VAL A 139 0.49 -7.52 -19.12
N GLN A 140 1.33 -6.54 -19.49
CA GLN A 140 2.30 -6.66 -20.58
C GLN A 140 1.69 -7.16 -21.92
N GLY A 141 0.52 -6.63 -22.28
CA GLY A 141 -0.20 -7.01 -23.51
C GLY A 141 -0.98 -8.32 -23.42
N VAL A 142 -1.03 -8.95 -22.25
CA VAL A 142 -1.89 -10.11 -21.96
C VAL A 142 -3.12 -9.66 -21.19
N THR A 143 -4.31 -9.93 -21.74
CA THR A 143 -5.57 -9.73 -21.02
C THR A 143 -5.82 -10.90 -20.07
N LEU A 144 -6.02 -10.57 -18.79
CA LEU A 144 -6.34 -11.50 -17.69
C LEU A 144 -7.60 -10.97 -16.96
N PRO A 145 -8.29 -11.75 -16.11
CA PRO A 145 -9.23 -11.16 -15.17
C PRO A 145 -8.48 -10.28 -14.15
N GLU A 146 -9.12 -9.31 -13.50
CA GLU A 146 -8.48 -8.54 -12.40
C GLU A 146 -7.97 -9.48 -11.29
N TRP A 147 -8.71 -10.56 -11.05
CA TRP A 147 -8.37 -11.60 -10.10
C TRP A 147 -8.99 -12.93 -10.49
N ILE A 148 -8.41 -14.01 -9.99
CA ILE A 148 -8.91 -15.38 -10.13
C ILE A 148 -8.75 -16.15 -8.82
N ILE A 149 -9.69 -17.04 -8.57
CA ILE A 149 -9.65 -18.08 -7.56
C ILE A 149 -9.62 -19.40 -8.31
N HIS A 150 -8.62 -20.22 -8.03
CA HIS A 150 -8.49 -21.59 -8.52
C HIS A 150 -8.55 -22.53 -7.32
N CYS A 151 -9.40 -23.54 -7.45
CA CYS A 151 -9.65 -24.53 -6.44
C CYS A 151 -9.20 -25.89 -6.97
N ASP A 152 -8.31 -26.55 -6.25
CA ASP A 152 -8.01 -27.95 -6.49
C ASP A 152 -9.26 -28.78 -6.14
N VAL A 153 -9.69 -29.65 -7.05
CA VAL A 153 -10.86 -30.50 -6.85
C VAL A 153 -10.43 -31.95 -7.04
N ASP A 154 -10.59 -32.75 -5.99
CA ASP A 154 -10.33 -34.19 -6.01
C ASP A 154 -11.61 -34.95 -5.66
N ASP A 155 -12.06 -35.83 -6.54
CA ASP A 155 -13.32 -36.60 -6.41
C ASP A 155 -14.52 -35.76 -5.89
N ALA A 156 -14.75 -34.61 -6.53
CA ALA A 156 -15.77 -33.61 -6.16
C ALA A 156 -15.65 -33.00 -4.75
N THR A 157 -14.50 -33.16 -4.10
CA THR A 157 -14.14 -32.54 -2.82
C THR A 157 -13.26 -31.32 -3.06
N LEU A 158 -13.55 -30.24 -2.33
CA LEU A 158 -12.81 -28.99 -2.41
C LEU A 158 -11.47 -29.11 -1.66
N GLY A 159 -10.36 -29.00 -2.37
CA GLY A 159 -8.99 -29.05 -1.85
C GLY A 159 -8.40 -27.67 -1.59
N GLU A 160 -7.13 -27.49 -1.92
CA GLU A 160 -6.40 -26.22 -1.79
C GLU A 160 -7.02 -25.12 -2.67
N ILE A 161 -7.00 -23.89 -2.17
CA ILE A 161 -7.56 -22.72 -2.86
C ILE A 161 -6.47 -21.69 -3.06
N ARG A 162 -6.31 -21.24 -4.30
CA ARG A 162 -5.34 -20.22 -4.71
C ARG A 162 -6.05 -19.01 -5.26
N TYR A 163 -5.83 -17.87 -4.64
CA TYR A 163 -6.26 -16.57 -5.13
C TYR A 163 -5.08 -15.83 -5.75
N TYR A 164 -5.30 -15.19 -6.89
CA TYR A 164 -4.34 -14.30 -7.54
C TYR A 164 -4.97 -12.95 -7.85
N ASN A 165 -4.24 -11.87 -7.58
CA ASN A 165 -4.61 -10.49 -7.86
C ASN A 165 -3.75 -9.93 -9.00
N PHE A 166 -4.22 -10.06 -10.23
CA PHE A 166 -3.49 -9.60 -11.42
C PHE A 166 -3.55 -8.08 -11.61
N GLU A 167 -4.52 -7.39 -11.01
CA GLU A 167 -4.62 -5.92 -11.01
C GLU A 167 -3.32 -5.26 -10.53
N LEU A 168 -2.65 -5.86 -9.53
CA LEU A 168 -1.37 -5.36 -9.01
C LEU A 168 -0.23 -5.35 -10.05
N LEU A 169 -0.39 -6.11 -11.14
CA LEU A 169 0.62 -6.25 -12.18
C LEU A 169 0.33 -5.41 -13.43
N GLU A 170 -0.81 -4.69 -13.50
CA GLU A 170 -1.17 -3.88 -14.68
C GLU A 170 -0.13 -2.81 -14.97
N LYS A 171 0.28 -2.08 -13.92
CA LYS A 171 1.25 -1.00 -14.06
C LYS A 171 2.66 -1.54 -14.29
N ASN A 172 3.00 -2.60 -13.60
CA ASN A 172 4.33 -3.18 -13.61
C ASN A 172 4.26 -4.69 -13.36
N ALA A 173 4.65 -5.49 -14.37
CA ALA A 173 4.61 -6.95 -14.31
C ALA A 173 5.54 -7.54 -13.23
N TYR A 174 6.53 -6.76 -12.79
CA TYR A 174 7.48 -7.16 -11.76
C TYR A 174 6.94 -7.00 -10.34
N GLY A 175 5.77 -6.37 -10.17
CA GLY A 175 5.11 -6.14 -8.88
C GLY A 175 5.06 -4.67 -8.48
N THR A 176 4.65 -4.42 -7.24
CA THR A 176 4.49 -3.06 -6.70
C THR A 176 5.85 -2.35 -6.57
N GLU A 177 5.95 -1.13 -7.08
CA GLU A 177 7.19 -0.35 -7.00
C GLU A 177 7.49 0.15 -5.57
N ARG A 178 8.76 0.01 -5.17
CA ARG A 178 9.32 0.46 -3.91
C ARG A 178 10.58 1.28 -4.14
N LYS A 179 10.89 2.10 -3.14
CA LYS A 179 12.10 2.93 -3.16
C LYS A 179 13.36 2.14 -2.81
N THR A 180 13.21 1.09 -2.00
CA THR A 180 14.31 0.31 -1.45
C THR A 180 13.88 -1.14 -1.27
N TYR A 181 14.86 -1.99 -1.02
CA TYR A 181 14.66 -3.35 -0.52
C TYR A 181 13.78 -3.38 0.74
N LEU A 182 12.91 -4.38 0.82
CA LEU A 182 12.11 -4.70 1.99
C LEU A 182 12.67 -5.96 2.65
N ASP A 183 13.12 -5.83 3.89
CA ASP A 183 13.67 -6.93 4.67
C ASP A 183 12.54 -7.75 5.34
N PRO A 184 12.35 -9.03 5.00
CA PRO A 184 11.35 -9.88 5.65
C PRO A 184 11.58 -10.04 7.16
N ALA A 185 12.81 -9.88 7.65
CA ALA A 185 13.12 -9.94 9.08
C ALA A 185 12.51 -8.77 9.88
N SER A 186 12.00 -7.74 9.21
CA SER A 186 11.18 -6.69 9.84
C SER A 186 9.82 -7.20 10.36
N LEU A 187 9.36 -8.35 9.85
CA LEU A 187 8.12 -8.99 10.30
C LEU A 187 8.38 -9.86 11.53
N THR A 188 7.56 -9.70 12.55
CA THR A 188 7.70 -10.45 13.81
C THR A 188 6.77 -11.66 13.81
N ALA A 189 7.28 -12.83 14.18
CA ALA A 189 6.46 -14.04 14.35
C ALA A 189 5.26 -13.78 15.28
N GLY A 190 4.09 -14.28 14.89
CA GLY A 190 2.83 -14.06 15.60
C GLY A 190 2.15 -12.72 15.32
N CYS A 191 2.72 -11.83 14.47
CA CYS A 191 1.96 -10.68 13.98
C CYS A 191 0.73 -11.15 13.20
N THR A 192 -0.27 -10.26 13.03
CA THR A 192 -1.43 -10.50 12.19
C THR A 192 -1.17 -10.09 10.74
N VAL A 193 -2.00 -10.59 9.83
CA VAL A 193 -1.96 -10.24 8.41
C VAL A 193 -1.96 -8.72 8.20
N GLU A 194 -2.86 -8.00 8.86
CA GLU A 194 -3.01 -6.55 8.71
C GLU A 194 -1.76 -5.81 9.19
N GLN A 195 -1.11 -6.33 10.23
CA GLN A 195 0.15 -5.77 10.73
C GLN A 195 1.28 -5.98 9.71
N ALA A 196 1.41 -7.19 9.15
CA ALA A 196 2.42 -7.47 8.14
C ALA A 196 2.21 -6.62 6.88
N GLU A 197 0.98 -6.53 6.38
CA GLU A 197 0.64 -5.70 5.21
C GLU A 197 0.87 -4.21 5.49
N SER A 198 0.61 -3.74 6.72
CA SER A 198 0.93 -2.37 7.11
C SER A 198 2.44 -2.11 7.20
N ILE A 199 3.25 -3.08 7.62
CA ILE A 199 4.71 -2.95 7.72
C ILE A 199 5.33 -2.95 6.31
N LEU A 200 4.93 -3.90 5.46
CA LEU A 200 5.42 -4.01 4.08
C LEU A 200 4.84 -2.91 3.18
N GLY A 201 3.67 -2.40 3.54
CA GLY A 201 2.83 -1.53 2.72
C GLY A 201 2.29 -2.21 1.45
N LEU A 202 2.42 -3.53 1.32
CA LEU A 202 2.11 -4.32 0.12
C LEU A 202 0.77 -5.06 0.30
N GLU A 203 0.05 -5.19 -0.81
CA GLU A 203 -1.08 -6.11 -0.93
C GLU A 203 -0.60 -7.46 -1.49
N PRO A 204 -1.20 -8.59 -1.09
CA PRO A 204 -0.78 -9.90 -1.56
C PRO A 204 -1.17 -10.06 -3.04
N TYR A 205 -0.18 -10.45 -3.83
CA TYR A 205 -0.39 -10.89 -5.21
C TYR A 205 -1.08 -12.25 -5.24
N ALA A 206 -0.68 -13.17 -4.35
CA ALA A 206 -1.31 -14.47 -4.22
C ALA A 206 -1.60 -14.81 -2.77
N VAL A 207 -2.71 -15.53 -2.55
CA VAL A 207 -3.07 -16.13 -1.26
C VAL A 207 -3.43 -17.59 -1.49
N ILE A 208 -2.79 -18.48 -0.76
CA ILE A 208 -2.98 -19.93 -0.86
C ILE A 208 -3.49 -20.43 0.48
N TYR A 209 -4.68 -21.03 0.48
CA TYR A 209 -5.26 -21.68 1.65
C TYR A 209 -5.05 -23.19 1.54
N HIS A 210 -4.26 -23.73 2.46
CA HIS A 210 -3.90 -25.13 2.47
C HIS A 210 -4.93 -25.98 3.24
N THR A 211 -4.96 -27.27 2.97
CA THR A 211 -5.89 -28.22 3.62
C THR A 211 -5.64 -28.38 5.13
N ASP A 212 -4.43 -28.09 5.60
CA ASP A 212 -4.06 -28.05 7.02
C ASP A 212 -4.50 -26.75 7.73
N ARG A 213 -5.25 -25.88 7.04
CA ARG A 213 -5.70 -24.55 7.48
C ARG A 213 -4.58 -23.54 7.68
N THR A 214 -3.36 -23.83 7.23
CA THR A 214 -2.33 -22.81 7.09
C THR A 214 -2.58 -21.99 5.83
N GLU A 215 -2.04 -20.79 5.83
CA GLU A 215 -2.17 -19.87 4.70
C GLU A 215 -0.78 -19.39 4.27
N THR A 216 -0.57 -19.29 2.97
CA THR A 216 0.63 -18.69 2.38
C THR A 216 0.24 -17.45 1.60
N ARG A 217 0.92 -16.32 1.82
CA ARG A 217 0.75 -15.10 1.03
C ARG A 217 2.03 -14.73 0.33
N GLU A 218 1.91 -14.40 -0.95
CA GLU A 218 3.00 -13.90 -1.77
C GLU A 218 2.80 -12.42 -2.08
N TYR A 219 3.82 -11.62 -1.78
CA TYR A 219 3.86 -10.19 -2.06
C TYR A 219 4.92 -9.91 -3.12
N ARG A 220 4.51 -9.44 -4.30
CA ARG A 220 5.43 -9.09 -5.39
C ARG A 220 5.76 -7.61 -5.37
N TYR A 221 7.04 -7.29 -5.36
CA TYR A 221 7.51 -5.91 -5.42
C TYR A 221 8.81 -5.78 -6.22
N CYS A 222 9.09 -4.57 -6.68
CA CYS A 222 10.34 -4.25 -7.35
C CYS A 222 10.88 -2.89 -6.90
N TYR A 223 12.19 -2.69 -7.02
CA TYR A 223 12.84 -1.41 -6.79
C TYR A 223 14.04 -1.25 -7.72
N GLU A 224 14.43 0.00 -7.99
CA GLU A 224 15.66 0.31 -8.71
C GLU A 224 16.84 0.22 -7.74
N ASP A 225 17.76 -0.69 -8.02
CA ASP A 225 18.98 -0.87 -7.25
C ASP A 225 19.89 0.35 -7.44
N GLY A 226 20.19 1.07 -6.36
CA GLY A 226 20.92 2.33 -6.43
C GLY A 226 22.39 2.20 -6.85
N GLU A 227 22.99 1.01 -6.77
CA GLU A 227 24.37 0.78 -7.21
C GLU A 227 24.44 0.48 -8.71
N THR A 228 23.48 -0.30 -9.22
CA THR A 228 23.48 -0.79 -10.60
C THR A 228 22.55 -0.01 -11.54
N GLY A 229 21.58 0.72 -11.01
CA GLY A 229 20.49 1.35 -11.76
C GLY A 229 19.50 0.34 -12.35
N ASN A 230 19.61 -0.95 -11.99
CA ASN A 230 18.77 -1.99 -12.53
C ASN A 230 17.51 -2.17 -11.71
N LEU A 231 16.38 -2.34 -12.39
CA LEU A 231 15.15 -2.78 -11.74
C LEU A 231 15.33 -4.22 -11.24
N THR A 232 15.15 -4.41 -9.93
CA THR A 232 15.22 -5.72 -9.28
C THR A 232 13.88 -6.04 -8.64
N ALA A 233 13.43 -7.28 -8.81
CA ALA A 233 12.14 -7.75 -8.31
C ALA A 233 12.31 -8.87 -7.29
N TYR A 234 11.39 -8.91 -6.33
CA TYR A 234 11.38 -9.85 -5.22
C TYR A 234 9.95 -10.34 -4.97
N ILE A 235 9.85 -11.56 -4.46
CA ILE A 235 8.63 -12.11 -3.88
C ILE A 235 8.89 -12.36 -2.41
N ILE A 236 8.13 -11.70 -1.54
CA ILE A 236 8.10 -12.03 -0.11
C ILE A 236 7.00 -13.07 0.09
N THR A 237 7.38 -14.23 0.62
CA THR A 237 6.47 -15.30 0.96
C THR A 237 6.32 -15.35 2.48
N THR A 238 5.08 -15.22 2.94
CA THR A 238 4.74 -15.34 4.36
C THR A 238 3.86 -16.54 4.59
N ARG A 239 4.11 -17.27 5.68
CA ARG A 239 3.28 -18.40 6.09
C ARG A 239 2.57 -18.09 7.39
N TRP A 240 1.31 -18.48 7.49
CA TRP A 240 0.40 -18.17 8.58
C TRP A 240 -0.16 -19.46 9.17
N SER A 241 -0.28 -19.47 10.49
CA SER A 241 -0.89 -20.56 11.25
C SER A 241 -2.41 -20.55 11.13
N ALA A 242 -3.04 -21.67 11.49
CA ALA A 242 -4.51 -21.78 11.52
C ALA A 242 -5.15 -20.81 12.53
N GLU A 243 -4.39 -20.34 13.52
CA GLU A 243 -4.80 -19.33 14.49
C GLU A 243 -4.61 -17.89 14.01
N GLY A 244 -4.07 -17.69 12.80
CA GLY A 244 -3.89 -16.37 12.16
C GLY A 244 -2.60 -15.64 12.53
N GLY A 245 -1.68 -16.27 13.28
CA GLY A 245 -0.36 -15.72 13.57
C GLY A 245 0.67 -16.11 12.53
N MET A 246 1.52 -15.16 12.11
CA MET A 246 2.61 -15.42 11.16
C MET A 246 3.63 -16.42 11.72
N ILE A 247 3.98 -17.44 10.95
CA ILE A 247 4.98 -18.47 11.26
C ILE A 247 6.35 -18.06 10.73
N SER A 248 6.42 -17.63 9.47
CA SER A 248 7.66 -17.31 8.78
C SER A 248 7.45 -16.27 7.69
N ALA A 249 8.51 -15.55 7.38
CA ALA A 249 8.61 -14.65 6.24
C ALA A 249 9.98 -14.84 5.59
N GLU A 250 10.00 -15.00 4.28
CA GLU A 250 11.22 -15.15 3.48
C GLU A 250 11.04 -14.40 2.17
N ASP A 251 12.12 -14.06 1.49
CA ASP A 251 12.08 -13.47 0.17
C ASP A 251 12.98 -14.18 -0.83
N VAL A 252 12.58 -14.09 -2.08
CA VAL A 252 13.36 -14.60 -3.21
C VAL A 252 13.45 -13.50 -4.26
N ARG A 253 14.68 -13.20 -4.70
CA ARG A 253 14.91 -12.36 -5.86
C ARG A 253 14.45 -13.09 -7.11
N VAL A 254 13.63 -12.44 -7.93
CA VAL A 254 13.19 -12.99 -9.22
C VAL A 254 14.07 -12.44 -10.33
N ASP A 255 14.77 -13.35 -11.01
CA ASP A 255 15.60 -13.00 -12.16
C ASP A 255 14.80 -13.09 -13.47
N PHE A 256 13.96 -12.08 -13.69
CA PHE A 256 13.16 -11.98 -14.91
C PHE A 256 14.03 -11.81 -16.17
N LEU A 257 15.18 -11.15 -16.05
CA LEU A 257 16.07 -10.93 -17.19
C LEU A 257 16.66 -12.24 -17.69
N SER A 258 17.13 -13.11 -16.79
CA SER A 258 17.61 -14.44 -17.18
C SER A 258 16.51 -15.27 -17.84
N GLN A 259 15.27 -15.18 -17.37
CA GLN A 259 14.12 -15.86 -17.98
C GLN A 259 13.78 -15.32 -19.38
N ILE A 260 13.74 -13.99 -19.55
CA ILE A 260 13.42 -13.36 -20.85
C ILE A 260 14.55 -13.58 -21.86
N LEU A 261 15.80 -13.47 -21.43
CA LEU A 261 16.98 -13.62 -22.29
C LEU A 261 17.32 -15.09 -22.57
N GLY A 262 16.62 -16.04 -21.92
CA GLY A 262 16.88 -17.48 -22.07
C GLY A 262 18.23 -17.93 -21.50
N LEU A 263 18.78 -17.17 -20.57
CA LEU A 263 20.06 -17.47 -19.94
C LEU A 263 19.79 -18.35 -18.70
N GLY A 264 20.20 -19.63 -18.75
CA GLY A 264 20.14 -20.53 -17.58
C GLY A 264 19.18 -21.71 -17.66
N GLN A 265 18.44 -21.91 -18.76
CA GLN A 265 17.75 -23.19 -18.97
C GLN A 265 18.74 -24.22 -19.51
N GLN A 266 19.25 -25.09 -18.63
CA GLN A 266 19.70 -26.40 -19.08
C GLN A 266 18.45 -27.18 -19.49
N ILE A 267 18.23 -27.31 -20.79
CA ILE A 267 17.31 -28.31 -21.34
C ILE A 267 17.93 -29.66 -21.01
N VAL A 268 17.48 -30.28 -19.92
CA VAL A 268 17.74 -31.69 -19.67
C VAL A 268 16.69 -32.44 -20.49
N GLU A 269 17.11 -32.97 -21.63
CA GLU A 269 16.35 -33.96 -22.42
C GLU A 269 16.11 -35.24 -21.62
#